data_AF-A0A191ZJJ4-F1
#
_entry.id   AF-A0A191ZJJ4-F1
#
_cell.length_a   1.000
_cell.length_b   1.000
_cell.length_c   1.000
_cell.angle_alpha   90.00
_cell.angle_beta   90.00
_cell.angle_gamma   90.00
#
_symmetry.space_group_name_H-M   'P 1'
#
loop_
_entity.id
_entity.type
_entity.pdbx_description
1 polymer ?
#
loop_
_entity_poly.entity_id
_entity_poly.type
_entity_poly.pdbx_seq_one_letter_code
_entity_poly.pdbx_strand_id
1 'polypeptide(L)'
;MKITGRSSSITNAFINSIIPVVLPSAEEVKQALEILRMTPETFQCAYCGSVASEWDHLRPLVKDKKPTGYISEIHNLVPSCGKCNQSKGNKEWKTWMLSSAKLSPTARGIKDIPERIKRLEAYENFKAPTKMDFAAIVGPDVWAQHQNNLERVQSLMRESQALATKINTEVANAYKAL
;
A
#
# COMPACT_ATOMS: atom_id res chain seq x y z
N MET A 1 -19.70 12.79 -8.25
CA MET A 1 -18.46 11.99 -8.33
C MET A 1 -17.45 12.76 -9.19
N LYS A 2 -16.14 12.77 -8.85
CA LYS A 2 -15.10 13.45 -9.66
C LYS A 2 -14.20 12.41 -10.34
N ILE A 3 -13.95 12.56 -11.64
CA ILE A 3 -12.99 11.76 -12.41
C ILE A 3 -11.59 11.85 -11.78
N THR A 4 -11.15 13.07 -11.48
CA THR A 4 -9.86 13.32 -10.81
C THR A 4 -9.77 12.75 -9.40
N GLY A 5 -10.90 12.39 -8.78
CA GLY A 5 -10.92 11.67 -7.50
C GLY A 5 -10.29 10.27 -7.56
N ARG A 6 -10.04 9.73 -8.76
CA ARG A 6 -9.34 8.45 -8.98
C ARG A 6 -7.86 8.61 -9.33
N SER A 7 -7.32 9.82 -9.34
CA SER A 7 -5.91 10.12 -9.71
C SER A 7 -4.91 9.27 -8.90
N SER A 8 -5.10 9.15 -7.59
CA SER A 8 -4.24 8.34 -6.72
C SER A 8 -4.35 6.84 -7.02
N SER A 9 -5.54 6.34 -7.33
CA SER A 9 -5.75 4.93 -7.68
C SER A 9 -5.04 4.58 -9.00
N ILE A 10 -5.13 5.45 -10.01
CA ILE A 10 -4.41 5.29 -11.28
C ILE A 10 -2.90 5.36 -11.07
N THR A 11 -2.42 6.33 -10.31
CA THR A 11 -0.99 6.42 -9.95
C THR A 11 -0.51 5.14 -9.28
N ASN A 12 -1.26 4.62 -8.30
CA ASN A 12 -0.92 3.36 -7.65
C ASN A 12 -0.90 2.18 -8.62
N ALA A 13 -1.83 2.10 -9.58
CA ALA A 13 -1.85 1.03 -10.58
C ALA A 13 -0.59 1.05 -11.46
N PHE A 14 -0.18 2.22 -11.96
CA PHE A 14 1.04 2.37 -12.76
C PHE A 14 2.30 1.94 -11.99
N ILE A 15 2.39 2.31 -10.72
CA ILE A 15 3.56 1.98 -9.91
C ILE A 15 3.56 0.51 -9.53
N ASN A 16 2.44 -0.05 -9.05
CA ASN A 16 2.40 -1.46 -8.67
C ASN A 16 2.56 -2.41 -9.86
N SER A 17 2.19 -1.99 -11.08
CA SER A 17 2.32 -2.83 -12.29
C SER A 17 3.76 -3.20 -12.65
N ILE A 18 4.74 -2.45 -12.13
CA ILE A 18 6.17 -2.68 -12.40
C ILE A 18 6.90 -3.30 -11.19
N ILE A 19 6.19 -3.64 -10.12
CA ILE A 19 6.78 -4.22 -8.91
C ILE A 19 6.68 -5.75 -8.98
N PRO A 20 7.81 -6.47 -9.00
CA PRO A 20 7.81 -7.92 -8.95
C PRO A 20 7.10 -8.46 -7.70
N VAL A 21 6.42 -9.57 -7.89
CA VAL A 21 5.86 -10.38 -6.81
C VAL A 21 6.62 -11.69 -6.77
N VAL A 22 7.37 -11.90 -5.69
CA VAL A 22 8.06 -13.16 -5.40
C VAL A 22 7.18 -13.94 -4.43
N LEU A 23 6.59 -15.03 -4.91
CA LEU A 23 5.78 -15.90 -4.09
C LEU A 23 6.68 -16.66 -3.09
N PRO A 24 6.35 -16.68 -1.79
CA PRO A 24 7.12 -17.45 -0.84
C PRO A 24 6.88 -18.94 -0.97
N SER A 25 7.91 -19.70 -0.63
CA SER A 25 7.79 -21.11 -0.32
C SER A 25 7.04 -21.34 1.00
N ALA A 26 6.50 -22.54 1.20
CA ALA A 26 5.86 -22.91 2.46
C ALA A 26 6.80 -22.79 3.67
N GLU A 27 8.09 -23.07 3.47
CA GLU A 27 9.11 -22.97 4.52
C GLU A 27 9.40 -21.51 4.91
N GLU A 28 9.47 -20.59 3.94
CA GLU A 28 9.61 -19.17 4.24
C GLU A 28 8.39 -18.61 4.99
N VAL A 29 7.18 -19.02 4.61
CA VAL A 29 5.97 -18.65 5.34
C VAL A 29 6.02 -19.17 6.77
N LYS A 30 6.41 -20.44 6.95
CA LYS A 30 6.54 -21.05 8.27
C LYS A 30 7.54 -20.28 9.14
N GLN A 31 8.73 -20.00 8.64
CA GLN A 31 9.76 -19.24 9.36
C GLN A 31 9.27 -17.83 9.73
N ALA A 32 8.58 -17.15 8.81
CA ALA A 32 7.99 -15.84 9.08
C ALA A 32 6.99 -15.89 10.24
N LEU A 33 6.08 -16.88 10.22
CA LEU A 33 5.09 -17.07 11.28
C LEU A 33 5.72 -17.47 12.62
N GLU A 34 6.77 -18.28 12.61
CA GLU A 34 7.52 -18.65 13.83
C GLU A 34 8.13 -17.42 14.52
N ILE A 35 8.76 -16.52 13.75
CA ILE A 35 9.32 -15.26 14.28
C ILE A 35 8.21 -14.36 14.83
N LEU A 36 7.07 -14.28 14.12
CA LEU A 36 5.89 -13.54 14.55
C LEU A 36 5.11 -14.21 15.69
N ARG A 37 5.56 -15.38 16.16
CA ARG A 37 4.92 -16.20 17.21
C ARG A 37 3.47 -16.56 16.86
N MET A 38 3.25 -17.00 15.63
CA MET A 38 1.96 -17.46 15.12
C MET A 38 2.02 -18.94 14.72
N THR A 39 0.91 -19.63 14.95
CA THR A 39 0.61 -20.99 14.48
C THR A 39 -0.62 -20.93 13.57
N PRO A 40 -0.99 -22.00 12.85
CA PRO A 40 -2.23 -22.05 12.09
C PRO A 40 -3.48 -21.70 12.94
N GLU A 41 -3.51 -22.09 14.20
CA GLU A 41 -4.61 -21.85 15.15
C GLU A 41 -4.60 -20.43 15.72
N THR A 42 -3.45 -19.76 15.69
CA THR A 42 -3.25 -18.42 16.26
C THR A 42 -2.92 -17.37 15.19
N PHE A 43 -3.13 -17.71 13.91
CA PHE A 43 -2.89 -16.83 12.78
C PHE A 43 -3.79 -15.60 12.85
N GLN A 44 -3.17 -14.42 12.91
CA GLN A 44 -3.86 -13.16 13.18
C GLN A 44 -3.09 -11.98 12.59
N CYS A 45 -3.73 -10.82 12.56
CA CYS A 45 -3.10 -9.55 12.21
C CYS A 45 -1.93 -9.27 13.17
N ALA A 46 -0.73 -9.09 12.62
CA ALA A 46 0.47 -8.80 13.39
C ALA A 46 0.32 -7.52 14.23
N TYR A 47 -0.44 -6.54 13.72
CA TYR A 47 -0.61 -5.24 14.35
C TYR A 47 -1.64 -5.20 15.49
N CYS A 48 -2.81 -5.82 15.32
CA CYS A 48 -3.94 -5.66 16.26
C CYS A 48 -4.58 -6.96 16.75
N GLY A 49 -4.11 -8.12 16.29
CA GLY A 49 -4.61 -9.43 16.72
C GLY A 49 -6.00 -9.81 16.21
N SER A 50 -6.63 -9.00 15.36
CA SER A 50 -7.86 -9.41 14.66
C SER A 50 -7.54 -10.46 13.59
N VAL A 51 -8.56 -11.15 13.06
CA VAL A 51 -8.38 -12.09 11.93
C VAL A 51 -7.63 -11.41 10.78
N ALA A 52 -6.54 -12.03 10.34
CA ALA A 52 -5.80 -11.58 9.17
C ALA A 52 -6.59 -11.94 7.91
N SER A 53 -6.68 -10.99 6.97
CA SER A 53 -7.39 -11.14 5.70
C SER A 53 -6.46 -10.94 4.50
N GLU A 54 -5.25 -10.45 4.74
CA GLU A 54 -4.28 -10.09 3.72
C GLU A 54 -2.86 -10.02 4.31
N TRP A 55 -1.89 -9.71 3.48
CA TRP A 55 -0.51 -9.46 3.87
C TRP A 55 -0.17 -7.99 3.59
N ASP A 56 0.31 -7.26 4.60
CA ASP A 56 0.71 -5.86 4.48
C ASP A 56 2.22 -5.73 4.31
N HIS A 57 2.66 -4.74 3.54
CA HIS A 57 4.07 -4.41 3.36
C HIS A 57 4.58 -3.55 4.51
N LEU A 58 5.52 -4.05 5.32
CA LEU A 58 6.13 -3.28 6.42
C LEU A 58 6.79 -1.99 5.91
N ARG A 59 7.55 -2.12 4.82
CA ARG A 59 8.16 -1.00 4.10
C ARG A 59 7.31 -0.70 2.87
N PRO A 60 6.86 0.55 2.68
CA PRO A 60 5.93 0.87 1.62
C PRO A 60 6.54 0.64 0.24
N LEU A 61 5.76 0.06 -0.67
CA LEU A 61 6.12 -0.08 -2.08
C LEU A 61 6.08 1.25 -2.83
N VAL A 62 5.20 2.17 -2.40
CA VAL A 62 4.96 3.46 -3.05
C VAL A 62 5.14 4.60 -2.04
N LYS A 63 5.95 5.59 -2.38
CA LYS A 63 6.11 6.84 -1.62
C LYS A 63 6.29 8.01 -2.57
N ASP A 64 5.66 9.15 -2.27
CA ASP A 64 5.74 10.37 -3.08
C ASP A 64 5.45 10.14 -4.58
N LYS A 65 4.45 9.29 -4.86
CA LYS A 65 4.04 8.87 -6.22
C LYS A 65 5.14 8.19 -7.03
N LYS A 66 6.10 7.54 -6.37
CA LYS A 66 7.20 6.78 -6.98
C LYS A 66 7.36 5.42 -6.28
N PRO A 67 7.88 4.38 -6.96
CA PRO A 67 8.27 3.16 -6.28
C PRO A 67 9.47 3.43 -5.36
N THR A 68 9.52 2.72 -4.23
CA THR A 68 10.60 2.88 -3.23
C THR A 68 11.84 2.03 -3.52
N GLY A 69 11.75 1.13 -4.51
CA GLY A 69 12.76 0.11 -4.78
C GLY A 69 12.44 -1.25 -4.17
N TYR A 70 11.59 -1.31 -3.14
CA TYR A 70 11.18 -2.59 -2.55
C TYR A 70 10.25 -3.36 -3.48
N ILE A 71 10.36 -4.69 -3.43
CA ILE A 71 9.47 -5.61 -4.15
C ILE A 71 8.47 -6.27 -3.18
N SER A 72 7.48 -6.96 -3.74
CA SER A 72 6.55 -7.75 -2.95
C SER A 72 7.12 -9.15 -2.73
N GLU A 73 7.64 -9.38 -1.54
CA GLU A 73 8.21 -10.66 -1.11
C GLU A 73 7.99 -10.86 0.39
N ILE A 74 8.14 -12.10 0.86
CA ILE A 74 7.85 -12.45 2.26
C ILE A 74 8.58 -11.58 3.27
N HIS A 75 9.86 -11.27 3.08
CA HIS A 75 10.65 -10.45 4.02
C HIS A 75 10.13 -9.02 4.22
N ASN A 76 9.22 -8.56 3.35
CA ASN A 76 8.53 -7.28 3.52
C ASN A 76 7.06 -7.44 3.90
N LEU A 77 6.53 -8.66 3.98
CA LEU A 77 5.12 -8.94 4.21
C LEU A 77 4.86 -9.48 5.62
N VAL A 78 3.79 -9.00 6.24
CA VAL A 78 3.26 -9.55 7.50
C VAL A 78 1.75 -9.77 7.41
N PRO A 79 1.19 -10.77 8.11
CA PRO A 79 -0.26 -10.96 8.18
C PRO A 79 -0.93 -9.72 8.76
N SER A 80 -2.00 -9.24 8.11
CA SER A 80 -2.71 -8.05 8.54
C SER A 80 -4.21 -8.15 8.25
N CYS A 81 -5.00 -7.28 8.89
CA CYS A 81 -6.41 -7.11 8.55
C CYS A 81 -6.61 -5.84 7.70
N GLY A 82 -7.67 -5.83 6.88
CA GLY A 82 -8.11 -4.71 6.03
C GLY A 82 -7.96 -3.33 6.66
N LYS A 83 -8.42 -3.20 7.91
CA LYS A 83 -8.44 -1.93 8.64
C LYS A 83 -7.05 -1.44 8.98
N CYS A 84 -6.15 -2.34 9.38
CA CYS A 84 -4.78 -1.99 9.74
C CYS A 84 -3.95 -1.65 8.51
N ASN A 85 -4.01 -2.49 7.46
CA ASN A 85 -3.32 -2.23 6.19
C ASN A 85 -3.71 -0.86 5.63
N GLN A 86 -5.01 -0.63 5.46
CA GLN A 86 -5.53 0.64 4.93
C GLN A 86 -5.16 1.85 5.82
N SER A 87 -5.23 1.71 7.14
CA SER A 87 -4.91 2.81 8.06
C SER A 87 -3.42 3.16 8.08
N LYS A 88 -2.56 2.15 8.03
CA LYS A 88 -1.11 2.34 7.93
C LYS A 88 -0.79 3.04 6.62
N GLY A 89 -1.25 2.46 5.51
CA GLY A 89 -0.93 2.91 4.16
C GLY A 89 0.59 2.91 3.96
N ASN A 90 1.14 4.04 3.51
CA ASN A 90 2.57 4.19 3.24
C ASN A 90 3.41 4.69 4.44
N LYS A 91 2.84 4.72 5.65
CA LYS A 91 3.57 5.15 6.85
C LYS A 91 4.52 4.06 7.32
N GLU A 92 5.60 4.49 7.98
CA GLU A 92 6.46 3.59 8.76
C GLU A 92 5.61 2.91 9.84
N TRP A 93 5.72 1.59 9.93
CA TRP A 93 4.77 0.74 10.65
C TRP A 93 4.76 1.03 12.15
N LYS A 94 5.93 1.21 12.79
CA LYS A 94 6.04 1.42 14.24
C LYS A 94 5.52 2.79 14.64
N THR A 95 5.90 3.83 13.90
CA THR A 95 5.40 5.19 14.06
C THR A 95 3.88 5.24 13.90
N TRP A 96 3.34 4.55 12.88
CA TRP A 96 1.89 4.45 12.72
C TRP A 96 1.24 3.69 13.87
N MET A 97 1.80 2.55 14.28
CA MET A 97 1.23 1.73 15.35
C MET A 97 1.04 2.51 16.65
N LEU A 98 2.03 3.34 16.98
CA LEU A 98 2.10 4.16 18.19
C LEU A 98 1.35 5.50 18.07
N SER A 99 0.90 5.87 16.88
CA SER A 99 0.22 7.15 16.63
C SER A 99 -1.22 7.21 17.15
N SER A 100 -1.80 8.42 17.16
CA SER A 100 -3.22 8.68 17.44
C SER A 100 -4.13 8.53 16.22
N ALA A 101 -3.65 7.99 15.09
CA ALA A 101 -4.50 7.76 13.93
C ALA A 101 -5.68 6.86 14.30
N LYS A 102 -6.92 7.23 13.92
CA LYS A 102 -8.18 6.59 14.37
C LYS A 102 -8.18 5.05 14.38
N LEU A 103 -7.48 4.40 13.46
CA LEU A 103 -7.43 2.95 13.32
C LEU A 103 -6.06 2.32 13.66
N SER A 104 -5.12 3.09 14.21
CA SER A 104 -3.88 2.53 14.77
C SER A 104 -4.19 1.62 15.96
N PRO A 105 -3.34 0.63 16.26
CA PRO A 105 -3.42 -0.18 17.46
C PRO A 105 -3.52 0.65 18.75
N THR A 106 -2.71 1.70 18.90
CA THR A 106 -2.75 2.56 20.09
C THR A 106 -4.10 3.26 20.24
N ALA A 107 -4.61 3.90 19.18
CA ALA A 107 -5.91 4.59 19.24
C ALA A 107 -7.08 3.63 19.49
N ARG A 108 -6.92 2.35 19.15
CA ARG A 108 -7.92 1.28 19.36
C ARG A 108 -7.78 0.57 20.71
N GLY A 109 -6.82 0.95 21.56
CA GLY A 109 -6.64 0.37 22.88
C GLY A 109 -6.14 -1.08 22.89
N ILE A 110 -5.36 -1.48 21.87
CA ILE A 110 -4.72 -2.81 21.85
C ILE A 110 -3.70 -2.88 23.00
N LYS A 111 -3.80 -3.92 23.85
CA LYS A 111 -3.05 -3.99 25.12
C LYS A 111 -1.63 -4.51 24.96
N ASP A 112 -1.40 -5.41 24.01
CA ASP A 112 -0.14 -6.13 23.80
C ASP A 112 0.78 -5.49 22.74
N ILE A 113 0.62 -4.18 22.47
CA ILE A 113 1.42 -3.43 21.48
C ILE A 113 2.93 -3.58 21.69
N PRO A 114 3.48 -3.44 22.92
CA PRO A 114 4.94 -3.56 23.11
C PRO A 114 5.49 -4.92 22.66
N GLU A 115 4.76 -5.99 22.93
CA GLU A 115 5.14 -7.36 22.55
C GLU A 115 5.01 -7.57 21.03
N ARG A 116 3.97 -7.00 20.41
CA ARG A 116 3.83 -7.02 18.94
C ARG A 116 4.95 -6.27 18.23
N ILE A 117 5.31 -5.09 18.74
CA ILE A 117 6.45 -4.31 18.23
C ILE A 117 7.73 -5.15 18.30
N LYS A 118 8.00 -5.80 19.43
CA LYS A 118 9.19 -6.65 19.59
C LYS A 118 9.24 -7.78 18.55
N ARG A 119 8.11 -8.42 18.25
CA ARG A 119 8.02 -9.47 17.21
C ARG A 119 8.23 -8.91 15.81
N LEU A 120 7.65 -7.74 15.51
CA LEU A 120 7.82 -7.06 14.23
C LEU A 120 9.27 -6.58 14.03
N GLU A 121 9.93 -6.09 15.07
CA GLU A 121 11.37 -5.74 15.03
C GLU A 121 12.24 -6.98 14.82
N ALA A 122 11.94 -8.09 15.51
CA ALA A 122 12.64 -9.35 15.28
C ALA A 122 12.48 -9.83 13.83
N TYR A 123 11.27 -9.72 13.28
CA TYR A 123 10.99 -10.03 11.88
C TYR A 123 11.72 -9.11 10.91
N GLU A 124 11.68 -7.80 11.17
CA GLU A 124 12.33 -6.79 10.35
C GLU A 124 13.86 -6.95 10.29
N ASN A 125 14.45 -7.41 11.39
CA ASN A 125 15.89 -7.67 11.53
C ASN A 125 16.32 -9.05 11.05
N PHE A 126 15.40 -10.03 10.97
CA PHE A 126 15.71 -11.39 10.54
C PHE A 126 16.28 -11.41 9.11
N LYS A 127 15.65 -10.68 8.19
CA LYS A 127 16.13 -10.55 6.81
C LYS A 127 15.64 -9.26 6.19
N ALA A 128 16.58 -8.49 5.64
CA ALA A 128 16.25 -7.30 4.87
C ALA A 128 15.57 -7.68 3.55
N PRO A 129 14.50 -6.97 3.13
CA PRO A 129 13.86 -7.26 1.87
C PRO A 129 14.68 -6.75 0.69
N THR A 130 14.49 -7.40 -0.46
CA THR A 130 15.13 -7.01 -1.72
C THR A 130 14.76 -5.58 -2.10
N LYS A 131 15.78 -4.81 -2.49
CA LYS A 131 15.64 -3.45 -3.01
C LYS A 131 16.33 -3.34 -4.36
N MET A 132 15.62 -2.84 -5.35
CA MET A 132 16.05 -2.76 -6.74
C MET A 132 16.03 -1.33 -7.25
N ASP A 133 16.97 -0.99 -8.11
CA ASP A 133 16.91 0.23 -8.90
C ASP A 133 16.20 -0.05 -10.22
N PHE A 134 14.87 0.11 -10.22
CA PHE A 134 14.03 -0.14 -11.38
C PHE A 134 14.47 0.65 -12.62
N ALA A 135 14.89 1.90 -12.44
CA ALA A 135 15.29 2.78 -13.54
C ALA A 135 16.62 2.31 -14.16
N ALA A 136 17.58 1.92 -13.33
CA ALA A 136 18.85 1.35 -13.81
C ALA A 136 18.65 0.01 -14.54
N ILE A 137 17.71 -0.83 -14.09
CA ILE A 137 17.45 -2.14 -14.69
C ILE A 137 16.82 -2.04 -16.07
N VAL A 138 15.80 -1.20 -16.24
CA VAL A 138 15.08 -1.08 -17.52
C VAL A 138 15.68 -0.05 -18.48
N GLY A 139 16.61 0.76 -17.99
CA GLY A 139 17.22 1.86 -18.72
C GLY A 139 16.36 3.15 -18.70
N PRO A 140 17.00 4.31 -18.95
CA PRO A 140 16.37 5.61 -18.81
C PRO A 140 15.21 5.84 -19.78
N ASP A 141 15.28 5.28 -21.00
CA ASP A 141 14.25 5.50 -22.02
C ASP A 141 12.93 4.81 -21.67
N VAL A 142 12.97 3.53 -21.30
CA VAL A 142 11.78 2.76 -20.87
C VAL A 142 11.21 3.34 -19.59
N TRP A 143 12.09 3.72 -18.65
CA TRP A 143 11.69 4.35 -17.40
C TRP A 143 10.94 5.67 -17.65
N ALA A 144 11.51 6.57 -18.45
CA ALA A 144 10.89 7.83 -18.82
C ALA A 144 9.59 7.63 -19.59
N GLN A 145 9.54 6.65 -20.50
CA GLN A 145 8.32 6.33 -21.25
C GLN A 145 7.16 5.93 -20.31
N HIS A 146 7.43 5.09 -19.29
CA HIS A 146 6.42 4.71 -18.30
C HIS A 146 5.90 5.90 -17.49
N GLN A 147 6.81 6.80 -17.07
CA GLN A 147 6.45 8.02 -16.35
C GLN A 147 5.62 8.98 -17.23
N ASN A 148 6.00 9.13 -18.50
CA ASN A 148 5.27 9.95 -19.46
C ASN A 148 3.86 9.40 -19.74
N ASN A 149 3.71 8.07 -19.79
CA ASN A 149 2.40 7.45 -19.95
C ASN A 149 1.47 7.77 -18.78
N LEU A 150 1.97 7.71 -17.54
CA LEU A 150 1.20 8.10 -16.36
C LEU A 150 0.77 9.57 -16.44
N GLU A 151 1.68 10.49 -16.77
CA GLU A 151 1.34 11.92 -16.85
C GLU A 151 0.29 12.20 -17.94
N ARG A 152 0.40 11.55 -19.11
CA ARG A 152 -0.60 11.68 -20.17
C ARG A 152 -1.99 11.23 -19.72
N VAL A 153 -2.09 10.11 -19.01
CA VAL A 153 -3.37 9.65 -18.42
C VAL A 153 -3.89 10.66 -17.40
N GLN A 154 -3.03 11.20 -16.54
CA GLN A 154 -3.43 12.21 -15.55
C GLN A 154 -3.91 13.52 -16.22
N SER A 155 -3.28 13.94 -17.32
CA SER A 155 -3.75 15.10 -18.10
C SER A 155 -5.14 14.87 -18.67
N LEU A 156 -5.35 13.71 -19.31
CA LEU A 156 -6.64 13.37 -19.90
C LEU A 156 -7.75 13.29 -18.85
N MET A 157 -7.45 12.81 -17.63
CA MET A 157 -8.41 12.82 -16.52
C MET A 157 -8.81 14.25 -16.10
N ARG A 158 -7.86 15.21 -16.11
CA ARG A 158 -8.14 16.62 -15.80
C ARG A 158 -9.01 17.26 -16.88
N GLU A 159 -8.66 17.04 -18.15
CA GLU A 159 -9.44 17.51 -19.31
C GLU A 159 -10.86 16.94 -19.29
N SER A 160 -10.99 15.64 -19.06
CA SER A 160 -12.29 14.96 -18.94
C SER A 160 -13.12 15.52 -17.78
N GLN A 161 -12.50 15.86 -16.65
CA GLN A 161 -13.19 16.46 -15.51
C GLN A 161 -13.72 17.86 -15.85
N ALA A 162 -12.95 18.67 -16.57
CA ALA A 162 -13.40 19.99 -17.01
C ALA A 162 -14.62 19.88 -17.94
N LEU A 163 -14.55 18.99 -18.94
CA LEU A 163 -15.67 18.74 -19.85
C LEU A 163 -16.91 18.20 -19.11
N ALA A 164 -16.73 17.22 -18.21
CA ALA A 164 -17.84 16.69 -17.40
C ALA A 164 -18.51 17.76 -16.54
N THR A 165 -17.76 18.75 -16.07
CA THR A 165 -18.29 19.87 -15.28
C THR A 165 -19.11 20.82 -16.13
N LYS A 166 -18.66 21.11 -17.35
CA LYS A 166 -19.43 21.88 -18.35
C LYS A 166 -20.73 21.18 -18.69
N ILE A 167 -20.68 19.90 -19.05
CA ILE A 167 -21.86 19.08 -19.37
C ILE A 167 -22.85 19.08 -18.19
N ASN A 168 -22.37 18.83 -16.97
CA ASN A 168 -23.24 18.79 -15.80
C ASN A 168 -23.95 20.14 -15.55
N THR A 169 -23.23 21.26 -15.74
CA THR A 169 -23.81 22.60 -15.63
C THR A 169 -24.91 22.83 -16.67
N GLU A 170 -24.63 22.53 -17.94
CA GLU A 170 -25.60 22.72 -19.03
C GLU A 170 -26.86 21.87 -18.82
N VAL A 171 -26.71 20.60 -18.45
CA VAL A 171 -27.84 19.70 -18.16
C VAL A 171 -28.64 20.19 -16.95
N ALA A 172 -27.97 20.64 -15.88
CA ALA A 172 -28.66 21.15 -14.70
C ALA A 172 -29.44 22.44 -14.99
N ASN A 173 -28.93 23.30 -15.87
CA ASN A 173 -29.64 24.51 -16.30
C ASN A 173 -30.85 24.17 -17.17
N ALA A 174 -30.70 23.24 -18.12
CA ALA A 174 -31.82 22.77 -18.93
C ALA A 174 -32.94 22.15 -18.07
N TYR A 175 -32.58 21.37 -17.04
CA TYR A 175 -33.55 20.81 -16.10
C TYR A 175 -34.30 21.87 -15.29
N LYS A 176 -33.63 22.95 -14.85
CA LYS A 176 -34.28 24.04 -14.11
C LYS A 176 -35.25 24.88 -14.93
N ALA A 177 -35.14 24.82 -16.25
CA ALA A 177 -36.01 25.53 -17.18
C ALA A 177 -37.28 24.74 -17.56
N LEU A 178 -37.42 23.50 -17.07
CA LEU A 178 -38.66 22.71 -17.12
C LEU A 178 -39.62 23.14 -16.01
#